data_AF-A0A7R9UG99-F1
#
_entry.id   AF-A0A7R9UG99-F1
#
_cell.length_a   1.000
_cell.length_b   1.000
_cell.length_c   1.000
_cell.angle_alpha   90.00
_cell.angle_beta   90.00
_cell.angle_gamma   90.00
#
_symmetry.space_group_name_H-M   'P 1'
#
loop_
_entity.id
_entity.type
_entity.pdbx_description
1 polymer ?
#
loop_
_entity_poly.entity_id
_entity_poly.type
_entity_poly.pdbx_seq_one_letter_code
_entity_poly.pdbx_strand_id
1 'polypeptide(L)'
;MLARSPAAMLDDGAGNLMLRMDEAKQRSELALYSTRIREAAIQRWLKTEEILCILTNFESIGFEVSREPMRNPTHGLLVIFDRRLTKNFKDDHVPWVKKNKKNRVREDHVKLQLQKVNVVYGTYAHGEKDPYFHRRCYRLAGTPNEQFIHLVHYRRDVKSKLAADGERRPTLAAISTPSFLMQSLMAATVKSRPDGVDSPRSLILARATD
;
A
#
# COMPACT_ATOMS: atom_id res chain seq x y z
N MET A 1 10.62 66.91 -25.76
CA MET A 1 9.47 65.99 -25.84
C MET A 1 9.95 64.74 -26.58
N LEU A 2 10.01 63.53 -26.05
CA LEU A 2 9.30 62.84 -24.98
C LEU A 2 10.26 61.88 -24.25
N ALA A 3 10.17 61.84 -22.93
CA ALA A 3 10.84 60.84 -22.10
C ALA A 3 10.16 59.47 -22.25
N ARG A 4 10.93 58.39 -22.39
CA ARG A 4 10.44 57.02 -22.15
C ARG A 4 10.72 56.66 -20.70
N SER A 5 9.65 56.35 -19.98
CA SER A 5 9.65 55.91 -18.57
C SER A 5 10.16 54.47 -18.44
N PRO A 6 10.98 54.12 -17.43
CA PRO A 6 11.22 52.74 -17.06
C PRO A 6 10.14 52.31 -16.06
N ALA A 7 9.10 51.63 -16.54
CA ALA A 7 8.20 50.90 -15.66
C ALA A 7 8.95 49.68 -15.11
N ALA A 8 9.30 49.75 -13.83
CA ALA A 8 9.66 48.58 -13.04
C ALA A 8 8.51 47.57 -13.07
N MET A 9 8.83 46.31 -13.34
CA MET A 9 8.02 45.15 -12.93
C MET A 9 8.96 44.23 -12.16
N LEU A 10 9.05 44.51 -10.86
CA LEU A 10 9.47 43.52 -9.88
C LEU A 10 8.26 42.64 -9.55
N ASP A 11 8.57 41.36 -9.34
CA ASP A 11 7.86 40.37 -8.50
C ASP A 11 6.93 39.35 -9.17
N ASP A 12 7.56 38.25 -9.64
CA ASP A 12 6.98 36.90 -9.71
C ASP A 12 7.74 35.93 -8.76
N GLY A 13 8.49 36.46 -7.77
CA GLY A 13 9.44 35.68 -6.98
C GLY A 13 8.79 34.92 -5.82
N ALA A 14 7.82 35.54 -5.14
CA ALA A 14 7.21 34.99 -3.94
C ALA A 14 6.25 33.82 -4.22
N GLY A 15 5.44 33.91 -5.28
CA GLY A 15 4.49 32.85 -5.68
C GLY A 15 5.21 31.56 -6.11
N ASN A 16 6.32 31.70 -6.84
CA ASN A 16 7.17 30.59 -7.25
C ASN A 16 7.95 29.99 -6.05
N LEU A 17 8.33 30.82 -5.07
CA LEU A 17 9.00 30.36 -3.86
C LEU A 17 8.06 29.58 -2.93
N MET A 18 6.84 30.06 -2.71
CA MET A 18 5.86 29.39 -1.86
C MET A 18 5.46 28.02 -2.42
N LEU A 19 5.23 27.92 -3.74
CA LEU A 19 5.00 26.63 -4.41
C LEU A 19 6.19 25.68 -4.28
N ARG A 20 7.42 26.16 -4.45
CA ARG A 20 8.64 25.34 -4.26
C ARG A 20 8.83 24.88 -2.82
N MET A 21 8.47 25.71 -1.84
CA MET A 21 8.52 25.35 -0.42
C MET A 21 7.49 24.28 -0.07
N ASP A 22 6.28 24.34 -0.64
CA ASP A 22 5.25 23.31 -0.47
C ASP A 22 5.66 21.98 -1.11
N GLU A 23 6.25 22.01 -2.31
CA GLU A 23 6.80 20.81 -2.96
C GLU A 23 7.95 20.20 -2.15
N ALA A 24 8.88 21.02 -1.65
CA ALA A 24 10.00 20.54 -0.83
C ALA A 24 9.52 19.91 0.47
N LYS A 25 8.51 20.52 1.12
CA LYS A 25 7.87 19.98 2.31
C LYS A 25 7.18 18.64 2.02
N GLN A 26 6.41 18.55 0.94
CA GLN A 26 5.77 17.30 0.53
C GLN A 26 6.79 16.20 0.25
N ARG A 27 7.90 16.51 -0.44
CA ARG A 27 9.00 15.55 -0.67
C ARG A 27 9.61 15.05 0.64
N SER A 28 9.81 15.95 1.61
CA SER A 28 10.33 15.58 2.93
C SER A 28 9.35 14.66 3.67
N GLU A 29 8.05 14.96 3.65
CA GLU A 29 7.03 14.11 4.27
C GLU A 29 6.92 12.74 3.60
N LEU A 30 7.04 12.68 2.26
CA LEU A 30 7.07 11.42 1.49
C LEU A 30 8.28 10.57 1.85
N ALA A 31 9.47 11.18 1.93
CA ALA A 31 10.70 10.49 2.31
C ALA A 31 10.60 9.95 3.74
N LEU A 32 10.12 10.76 4.68
CA LEU A 32 9.92 10.34 6.07
C LEU A 32 8.90 9.19 6.16
N TYR A 33 7.79 9.29 5.44
CA TYR A 33 6.79 8.22 5.39
C TYR A 33 7.37 6.92 4.82
N SER A 34 8.15 7.00 3.74
CA SER A 34 8.85 5.85 3.14
C SER A 34 9.77 5.16 4.13
N THR A 35 10.60 5.92 4.84
CA THR A 35 11.50 5.40 5.88
C THR A 35 10.71 4.66 6.97
N ARG A 36 9.66 5.28 7.51
CA ARG A 36 8.83 4.69 8.57
C ARG A 36 8.14 3.40 8.10
N ILE A 37 7.67 3.34 6.86
CA ILE A 37 7.04 2.14 6.29
C ILE A 37 8.04 0.99 6.20
N ARG A 38 9.28 1.26 5.77
CA ARG A 38 10.34 0.24 5.68
C ARG A 38 10.72 -0.28 7.07
N GLU A 39 10.83 0.61 8.06
CA GLU A 39 11.06 0.22 9.46
C GLU A 39 9.91 -0.63 10.02
N ALA A 40 8.66 -0.23 9.79
CA ALA A 40 7.50 -0.98 10.24
C ALA A 40 7.40 -2.36 9.58
N ALA A 41 7.79 -2.48 8.31
CA ALA A 41 7.76 -3.74 7.56
C ALA A 41 8.73 -4.80 8.12
N ILE A 42 9.79 -4.39 8.82
CA ILE A 42 10.65 -5.28 9.59
C ILE A 42 9.87 -5.76 10.84
N GLN A 43 9.33 -4.81 11.59
CA GLN A 43 8.80 -5.09 12.92
C GLN A 43 7.43 -5.80 12.92
N ARG A 44 6.57 -5.52 11.93
CA ARG A 44 5.19 -6.02 11.85
C ARG A 44 4.71 -6.17 10.40
N TRP A 45 3.57 -6.84 10.25
CA TRP A 45 2.81 -6.75 9.02
C TRP A 45 2.21 -5.34 8.87
N LEU A 46 2.22 -4.82 7.64
CA LEU A 46 1.65 -3.51 7.33
C LEU A 46 0.12 -3.53 7.45
N LYS A 47 -0.45 -2.39 7.83
CA LYS A 47 -1.90 -2.19 7.92
C LYS A 47 -2.51 -1.96 6.54
N THR A 48 -3.83 -2.10 6.41
CA THR A 48 -4.54 -1.94 5.14
C THR A 48 -4.28 -0.56 4.51
N GLU A 49 -4.32 0.50 5.32
CA GLU A 49 -4.08 1.88 4.87
C GLU A 49 -2.65 2.08 4.35
N GLU A 50 -1.68 1.48 5.03
CA GLU A 50 -0.26 1.53 4.66
C GLU A 50 -0.03 0.78 3.34
N ILE A 51 -0.59 -0.42 3.19
CA ILE A 51 -0.53 -1.22 1.97
C ILE A 51 -1.18 -0.48 0.80
N LEU A 52 -2.38 0.05 1.00
CA LEU A 52 -3.12 0.76 -0.02
C LEU A 52 -2.35 2.02 -0.47
N CYS A 53 -1.82 2.78 0.49
CA CYS A 53 -1.00 3.96 0.22
C CYS A 53 0.26 3.62 -0.62
N ILE A 54 0.93 2.52 -0.32
CA ILE A 54 2.08 2.07 -1.12
C ILE A 54 1.62 1.73 -2.54
N LEU A 55 0.59 0.89 -2.69
CA LEU A 55 0.11 0.45 -4.00
C LEU A 55 -0.30 1.61 -4.92
N THR A 56 -0.82 2.72 -4.37
CA THR A 56 -1.27 3.88 -5.15
C THR A 56 -0.21 4.96 -5.35
N ASN A 57 0.86 4.99 -4.54
CA ASN A 57 1.85 6.10 -4.55
C ASN A 57 3.31 5.62 -4.59
N PHE A 58 3.56 4.35 -4.93
CA PHE A 58 4.87 3.70 -4.76
C PHE A 58 6.04 4.52 -5.34
N GLU A 59 5.88 5.12 -6.52
CA GLU A 59 6.91 5.95 -7.16
C GLU A 59 7.22 7.19 -6.31
N SER A 60 6.17 7.91 -5.86
CA SER A 60 6.31 9.12 -5.04
C SER A 60 6.92 8.86 -3.67
N ILE A 61 6.72 7.67 -3.10
CA ILE A 61 7.35 7.25 -1.83
C ILE A 61 8.65 6.47 -2.06
N GLY A 62 9.27 6.57 -3.25
CA GLY A 62 10.63 6.07 -3.51
C GLY A 62 10.74 4.54 -3.62
N PHE A 63 9.70 3.87 -4.09
CA PHE A 63 9.79 2.47 -4.54
C PHE A 63 9.94 2.42 -6.05
N GLU A 64 10.76 1.49 -6.51
CA GLU A 64 10.93 1.17 -7.92
C GLU A 64 10.27 -0.17 -8.26
N VAL A 65 9.83 -0.30 -9.51
CA VAL A 65 9.32 -1.56 -10.02
C VAL A 65 10.50 -2.50 -10.30
N SER A 66 10.57 -3.61 -9.59
CA SER A 66 11.53 -4.66 -9.90
C SER A 66 11.18 -5.36 -11.21
N ARG A 67 12.19 -5.57 -12.06
CA ARG A 67 12.07 -6.26 -13.35
C ARG A 67 12.37 -7.76 -13.26
N GLU A 68 12.94 -8.20 -12.14
CA GLU A 68 13.32 -9.60 -11.92
C GLU A 68 12.76 -10.12 -10.59
N PRO A 69 12.38 -11.42 -10.51
CA PRO A 69 11.98 -12.02 -9.25
C PRO A 69 13.07 -11.91 -8.17
N MET A 70 12.66 -11.65 -6.93
CA MET A 70 13.63 -11.55 -5.82
C MET A 70 14.21 -12.91 -5.49
N ARG A 71 15.52 -13.08 -5.64
CA ARG A 71 16.22 -14.29 -5.19
C ARG A 71 16.65 -14.16 -3.73
N ASN A 72 16.32 -15.14 -2.90
CA ASN A 72 16.69 -15.17 -1.47
C ASN A 72 16.27 -13.90 -0.69
N PRO A 73 14.97 -13.58 -0.68
CA PRO A 73 14.47 -12.37 -0.01
C PRO A 73 14.78 -12.38 1.49
N THR A 74 15.16 -11.21 2.02
CA THR A 74 15.46 -11.01 3.44
C THR A 74 14.21 -10.63 4.24
N HIS A 75 14.27 -10.79 5.57
CA HIS A 75 13.20 -10.34 6.46
C HIS A 75 12.99 -8.82 6.35
N GLY A 76 11.72 -8.41 6.25
CA GLY A 76 11.32 -6.99 6.16
C GLY A 76 11.33 -6.42 4.75
N LEU A 77 11.73 -7.20 3.75
CA LEU A 77 11.85 -6.74 2.38
C LEU A 77 10.46 -6.46 1.77
N LEU A 78 10.31 -5.25 1.22
CA LEU A 78 9.16 -4.80 0.43
C LEU A 78 9.60 -4.58 -1.01
N VAL A 79 8.87 -5.14 -1.97
CA VAL A 79 9.17 -5.00 -3.40
C VAL A 79 7.91 -4.73 -4.20
N ILE A 80 8.00 -3.82 -5.16
CA ILE A 80 6.95 -3.55 -6.13
C ILE A 80 7.25 -4.30 -7.42
N PHE A 81 6.23 -4.93 -7.97
CA PHE A 81 6.26 -5.56 -9.27
C PHE A 81 5.13 -5.05 -10.14
N ASP A 82 5.42 -4.91 -11.43
CA ASP A 82 4.40 -4.82 -12.47
C ASP A 82 4.34 -6.18 -13.17
N ARG A 83 3.21 -6.87 -13.06
CA ARG A 83 3.01 -8.20 -13.63
C ARG A 83 3.06 -8.22 -15.16
N ARG A 84 2.97 -7.06 -15.83
CA ARG A 84 3.21 -6.90 -17.27
C ARG A 84 4.68 -7.05 -17.62
N LEU A 85 5.56 -6.57 -16.74
CA LEU A 85 7.02 -6.62 -16.90
C LEU A 85 7.61 -7.92 -16.32
N THR A 86 7.09 -8.38 -15.19
CA THR A 86 7.64 -9.54 -14.45
C THR A 86 6.52 -10.51 -14.11
N LYS A 87 6.08 -11.30 -15.10
CA LYS A 87 4.98 -12.27 -14.96
C LYS A 87 5.21 -13.30 -13.84
N ASN A 88 6.45 -13.73 -13.68
CA ASN A 88 6.87 -14.77 -12.73
C ASN A 88 7.51 -14.20 -11.46
N PHE A 89 7.10 -13.01 -11.00
CA PHE A 89 7.70 -12.34 -9.83
C PHE A 89 7.68 -13.17 -8.53
N LYS A 90 6.85 -14.22 -8.48
CA LYS A 90 6.76 -15.18 -7.36
C LYS A 90 7.79 -16.32 -7.44
N ASP A 91 8.60 -16.40 -8.49
CA ASP A 91 9.71 -17.36 -8.63
C ASP A 91 10.93 -16.86 -7.84
N ASP A 92 10.77 -16.80 -6.52
CA ASP A 92 11.73 -16.23 -5.58
C ASP A 92 12.73 -17.26 -5.01
N HIS A 93 12.67 -18.49 -5.53
CA HIS A 93 13.47 -19.66 -5.10
C HIS A 93 13.32 -20.04 -3.62
N VAL A 94 12.36 -19.47 -2.89
CA VAL A 94 12.06 -19.90 -1.54
C VAL A 94 11.18 -21.16 -1.60
N PRO A 95 11.53 -22.25 -0.91
CA PRO A 95 10.65 -23.41 -0.81
C PRO A 95 9.44 -23.03 0.04
N TRP A 96 8.29 -22.82 -0.62
CA TRP A 96 7.01 -22.55 0.01
C TRP A 96 6.21 -23.84 0.18
N VAL A 97 5.40 -23.91 1.24
CA VAL A 97 4.47 -25.02 1.48
C VAL A 97 3.62 -25.24 0.22
N LYS A 98 3.60 -26.47 -0.29
CA LYS A 98 2.83 -26.85 -1.48
C LYS A 98 1.47 -27.44 -1.09
N LYS A 99 0.50 -27.35 -1.99
CA LYS A 99 -0.79 -28.04 -1.83
C LYS A 99 -0.55 -29.55 -1.95
N ASN A 100 -1.19 -30.34 -1.09
CA ASN A 100 -1.08 -31.81 -1.15
C ASN A 100 -1.44 -32.30 -2.57
N LYS A 101 -0.58 -33.15 -3.15
CA LYS A 101 -0.69 -33.75 -4.50
C LYS A 101 -0.56 -32.80 -5.70
N LYS A 102 -0.35 -31.48 -5.49
CA LYS A 102 -0.18 -30.51 -6.57
C LYS A 102 1.16 -29.80 -6.38
N ASN A 103 2.00 -29.72 -7.42
CA ASN A 103 3.27 -28.98 -7.37
C ASN A 103 3.08 -27.45 -7.38
N ARG A 104 2.02 -26.95 -6.73
CA ARG A 104 1.68 -25.53 -6.62
C ARG A 104 1.76 -25.09 -5.17
N VAL A 105 2.26 -23.89 -4.95
CA VAL A 105 2.32 -23.24 -3.63
C VAL A 105 0.90 -23.15 -3.03
N ARG A 106 0.79 -23.44 -1.74
CA ARG A 106 -0.39 -23.17 -0.94
C ARG A 106 -0.42 -21.68 -0.62
N GLU A 107 -1.40 -21.00 -1.19
CA GLU A 107 -1.66 -19.59 -0.92
C GLU A 107 -3.04 -19.44 -0.29
N ASP A 108 -3.10 -18.78 0.87
CA ASP A 108 -4.35 -18.38 1.50
C ASP A 108 -4.74 -16.99 0.99
N HIS A 109 -6.00 -16.82 0.60
CA HIS A 109 -6.49 -15.59 -0.02
C HIS A 109 -7.29 -14.75 0.97
N VAL A 110 -7.03 -13.44 1.00
CA VAL A 110 -7.75 -12.49 1.85
C VAL A 110 -8.20 -11.27 1.06
N LYS A 111 -9.26 -10.63 1.56
CA LYS A 111 -9.71 -9.30 1.10
C LYS A 111 -9.54 -8.34 2.28
N LEU A 112 -8.75 -7.30 2.10
CA LEU A 112 -8.53 -6.27 3.11
C LEU A 112 -9.49 -5.12 2.87
N GLN A 113 -10.09 -4.64 3.95
CA GLN A 113 -11.13 -3.63 3.90
C GLN A 113 -10.67 -2.31 4.51
N LEU A 114 -11.13 -1.22 3.90
CA LEU A 114 -11.10 0.11 4.48
C LEU A 114 -12.53 0.65 4.45
N GLN A 115 -13.04 1.13 5.59
CA GLN A 115 -14.43 1.60 5.72
C GLN A 115 -15.47 0.61 5.14
N LYS A 116 -15.31 -0.70 5.42
CA LYS A 116 -16.16 -1.80 4.93
C LYS A 116 -16.13 -2.05 3.41
N VAL A 117 -15.25 -1.38 2.66
CA VAL A 117 -15.04 -1.61 1.22
C VAL A 117 -13.79 -2.45 1.02
N ASN A 118 -13.86 -3.50 0.20
CA ASN A 118 -12.68 -4.29 -0.16
C ASN A 118 -11.78 -3.46 -1.08
N VAL A 119 -10.60 -3.08 -0.59
CA VAL A 119 -9.67 -2.19 -1.31
C VAL A 119 -8.42 -2.91 -1.79
N VAL A 120 -8.04 -4.02 -1.14
CA VAL A 120 -6.83 -4.79 -1.46
C VAL A 120 -7.11 -6.29 -1.43
N TYR A 121 -6.61 -7.02 -2.42
CA TYR A 121 -6.52 -8.48 -2.39
C TYR A 121 -5.15 -8.92 -1.89
N GLY A 122 -5.11 -9.85 -0.94
CA GLY A 122 -3.89 -10.44 -0.39
C GLY A 122 -3.77 -11.94 -0.67
N THR A 123 -2.56 -12.43 -0.87
CA THR A 123 -2.22 -13.87 -0.89
C THR A 123 -1.07 -14.17 0.06
N TYR A 124 -1.22 -15.15 0.94
CA TYR A 124 -0.25 -15.48 1.98
C TYR A 124 0.36 -16.87 1.74
N ALA A 125 1.68 -16.95 1.74
CA ALA A 125 2.44 -18.19 1.62
C ALA A 125 3.35 -18.39 2.84
N HIS A 126 3.48 -19.64 3.27
CA HIS A 126 4.29 -20.05 4.41
C HIS A 126 5.52 -20.82 3.92
N GLY A 127 6.69 -20.52 4.50
CA GLY A 127 7.93 -21.22 4.20
C GLY A 127 7.84 -22.69 4.58
N GLU A 128 8.30 -23.56 3.68
CA GLU A 128 8.35 -25.01 3.91
C GLU A 128 9.44 -25.37 4.93
N LYS A 129 10.63 -24.77 4.77
CA LYS A 129 11.78 -25.02 5.65
C LYS A 129 11.77 -24.19 6.92
N ASP A 130 11.35 -22.92 6.82
CA ASP A 130 11.17 -22.03 7.96
C ASP A 130 9.69 -21.64 8.07
N PRO A 131 8.92 -22.23 9.01
CA PRO A 131 7.49 -21.96 9.16
C PRO A 131 7.22 -20.53 9.66
N TYR A 132 8.25 -19.82 10.14
CA TYR A 132 8.13 -18.42 10.54
C TYR A 132 8.40 -17.47 9.38
N PHE A 133 8.97 -17.94 8.26
CA PHE A 133 9.19 -17.10 7.11
C PHE A 133 7.97 -17.11 6.19
N HIS A 134 7.48 -15.92 5.86
CA HIS A 134 6.24 -15.75 5.12
C HIS A 134 6.43 -14.77 3.97
N ARG A 135 5.64 -14.97 2.92
CA ARG A 135 5.44 -14.00 1.84
C ARG A 135 3.98 -13.60 1.79
N ARG A 136 3.72 -12.29 1.80
CA ARG A 136 2.41 -11.73 1.51
C ARG A 136 2.49 -10.90 0.25
N CYS A 137 1.61 -11.18 -0.71
CA CYS A 137 1.47 -10.37 -1.92
C CYS A 137 0.15 -9.62 -1.87
N TYR A 138 0.17 -8.34 -2.21
CA TYR A 138 -0.98 -7.46 -2.22
C TYR A 138 -1.15 -6.83 -3.59
N ARG A 139 -2.40 -6.60 -4.00
CA ARG A 139 -2.75 -5.80 -5.17
C ARG A 139 -4.05 -5.06 -4.92
N LEU A 140 -4.28 -3.99 -5.68
CA LEU A 140 -5.54 -3.26 -5.63
C LEU A 140 -6.72 -4.17 -6.01
N ALA A 141 -7.85 -3.96 -5.33
CA ALA A 141 -9.10 -4.64 -5.63
C ALA A 141 -9.91 -4.00 -6.77
N GLY A 142 -9.42 -2.87 -7.31
CA GLY A 142 -10.08 -2.03 -8.31
C GLY A 142 -10.11 -2.61 -9.73
N THR A 143 -10.10 -1.71 -10.72
CA THR A 143 -10.38 -2.03 -12.12
C THR A 143 -9.34 -2.98 -12.73
N PRO A 144 -9.65 -3.69 -13.83
CA PRO A 144 -8.72 -4.62 -14.49
C PRO A 144 -7.37 -4.03 -14.92
N ASN A 145 -7.24 -2.71 -14.98
CA ASN A 145 -5.98 -2.03 -15.29
C ASN A 145 -5.11 -1.74 -14.04
N GLU A 146 -5.70 -1.73 -12.84
CA GLU A 146 -5.01 -1.41 -11.58
C GLU A 146 -4.43 -2.66 -10.88
N GLN A 147 -4.78 -3.85 -11.36
CA GLN A 147 -4.37 -5.13 -10.79
C GLN A 147 -2.96 -5.59 -11.21
N PHE A 148 -2.24 -4.84 -12.05
CA PHE A 148 -0.91 -5.24 -12.50
C PHE A 148 0.18 -4.92 -11.47
N ILE A 149 -0.03 -3.92 -10.62
CA ILE A 149 0.91 -3.56 -9.58
C ILE A 149 0.71 -4.47 -8.37
N HIS A 150 1.79 -5.12 -7.96
CA HIS A 150 1.85 -6.01 -6.81
C HIS A 150 2.90 -5.51 -5.82
N LEU A 151 2.48 -5.35 -4.57
CA LEU A 151 3.41 -5.21 -3.44
C LEU A 151 3.67 -6.60 -2.85
N VAL A 152 4.94 -6.98 -2.74
CA VAL A 152 5.36 -8.22 -2.08
C VAL A 152 6.13 -7.88 -0.80
N HIS A 153 5.69 -8.46 0.32
CA HIS A 153 6.30 -8.30 1.63
C HIS A 153 6.78 -9.65 2.15
N TYR A 154 8.10 -9.76 2.33
CA TYR A 154 8.76 -10.91 2.94
C TYR A 154 9.05 -10.62 4.39
N ARG A 155 8.59 -11.48 5.29
CA ARG A 155 8.82 -11.29 6.72
C ARG A 155 8.92 -12.62 7.45
N ARG A 156 9.95 -12.70 8.29
CA ARG A 156 10.07 -13.69 9.35
C ARG A 156 9.29 -13.23 10.58
N ASP A 157 8.32 -14.01 11.04
CA ASP A 157 7.71 -13.82 12.36
C ASP A 157 8.71 -14.21 13.46
N VAL A 158 8.80 -13.43 14.52
CA VAL A 158 9.50 -13.88 15.73
C VAL A 158 8.58 -14.81 16.52
N LYS A 159 9.08 -16.00 16.91
CA LYS A 159 8.48 -16.79 18.00
C LYS A 159 8.30 -15.84 19.18
N SER A 160 7.08 -15.50 19.57
CA SER A 160 6.88 -15.00 20.92
C SER A 160 7.15 -16.17 21.86
N LYS A 161 8.28 -16.16 22.56
CA LYS A 161 8.37 -16.87 23.84
C LYS A 161 7.23 -16.41 24.78
N LEU A 162 6.75 -15.18 24.61
CA LEU A 162 5.60 -14.54 25.27
C LEU A 162 4.21 -15.06 24.82
N ALA A 163 4.11 -16.18 24.11
CA ALA A 163 2.81 -16.86 23.96
C ALA A 163 2.56 -17.89 25.07
N ALA A 164 3.57 -18.16 25.91
CA ALA A 164 3.43 -18.98 27.13
C ALA A 164 3.09 -18.12 28.37
N ASP A 165 3.59 -16.88 28.44
CA ASP A 165 3.25 -15.91 29.47
C ASP A 165 2.59 -14.69 28.81
N GLY A 166 1.32 -14.43 29.15
CA GLY A 166 0.35 -13.60 28.41
C GLY A 166 0.64 -12.10 28.23
N GLU A 167 1.87 -11.69 27.98
CA GLU A 167 2.25 -10.32 27.66
C GLU A 167 1.97 -10.00 26.18
N ARG A 168 0.92 -9.19 25.96
CA ARG A 168 0.60 -8.62 24.65
C ARG A 168 1.78 -7.80 24.16
N ARG A 169 2.44 -8.26 23.08
CA ARG A 169 3.38 -7.45 22.30
C ARG A 169 2.71 -6.09 22.03
N PRO A 170 3.33 -4.94 22.38
CA PRO A 170 2.77 -3.65 22.06
C PRO A 170 2.51 -3.57 20.56
N THR A 171 1.26 -3.38 20.16
CA THR A 171 0.94 -3.03 18.77
C THR A 171 1.61 -1.68 18.50
N LEU A 172 2.77 -1.72 17.85
CA LEU A 172 3.45 -0.53 17.36
C LEU A 172 2.43 0.32 16.60
N ALA A 173 2.39 1.61 16.94
CA ALA A 173 1.38 2.53 16.46
C ALA A 173 1.29 2.54 14.92
N ALA A 174 0.11 2.94 14.41
CA ALA A 174 -0.01 3.23 12.98
C ALA A 174 1.01 4.30 12.60
N ILE A 175 1.63 4.17 11.44
CA ILE A 175 2.40 5.29 10.89
C ILE A 175 1.38 6.36 10.54
N SER A 176 1.60 7.59 11.00
CA SER A 176 0.77 8.73 10.60
C SER A 176 0.96 8.95 9.11
N THR A 177 -0.06 8.63 8.31
CA THR A 177 -0.07 8.93 6.88
C THR A 177 -0.20 10.44 6.68
N PRO A 178 0.69 11.07 5.89
CA PRO A 178 0.54 12.48 5.52
C PRO A 178 -0.85 12.79 4.97
N SER A 179 -1.39 13.97 5.29
CA SER A 179 -2.79 14.32 5.01
C SER A 179 -3.13 14.25 3.51
N PHE A 180 -2.21 14.67 2.64
CA PHE A 180 -2.40 14.62 1.19
C PHE A 180 -2.44 13.17 0.65
N LEU A 181 -1.68 12.25 1.25
CA LEU A 181 -1.77 10.82 0.93
C LEU A 181 -3.10 10.24 1.42
N MET A 182 -3.57 10.67 2.59
CA MET A 182 -4.87 10.25 3.11
C MET A 182 -6.02 10.77 2.21
N GLN A 183 -5.96 12.01 1.72
CA GLN A 183 -6.95 12.53 0.77
C GLN A 183 -6.96 11.72 -0.54
N SER A 184 -5.78 11.42 -1.09
CA SER A 184 -5.64 10.54 -2.26
C SER A 184 -6.25 9.16 -2.01
N LEU A 185 -6.01 8.58 -0.82
CA LEU A 185 -6.56 7.29 -0.39
C LEU A 185 -8.09 7.27 -0.36
N MET A 186 -8.68 8.31 0.21
CA MET A 186 -10.14 8.43 0.33
C MET A 186 -10.78 8.59 -1.06
N ALA A 187 -10.17 9.39 -1.93
CA ALA A 187 -10.62 9.53 -3.31
C ALA A 187 -10.58 8.19 -4.09
N ALA A 188 -9.51 7.41 -3.92
CA ALA A 188 -9.38 6.09 -4.54
C ALA A 188 -10.42 5.09 -3.99
N THR A 189 -10.69 5.14 -2.68
CA THR A 189 -11.67 4.25 -2.02
C THR A 189 -13.09 4.54 -2.50
N VAL A 190 -13.47 5.81 -2.65
CA VAL A 190 -14.79 6.22 -3.18
C VAL A 190 -15.02 5.66 -4.59
N LYS A 191 -14.01 5.73 -5.48
CA LYS A 191 -14.10 5.19 -6.85
C LYS A 191 -14.28 3.67 -6.90
N SER A 192 -13.84 2.95 -5.88
CA SER A 192 -13.92 1.48 -5.82
C SER A 192 -15.23 0.93 -5.26
N ARG A 193 -16.14 1.79 -4.80
CA ARG A 193 -17.49 1.35 -4.41
C ARG A 193 -18.26 0.96 -5.68
N PRO A 194 -18.85 -0.23 -5.75
CA PRO A 194 -19.81 -0.53 -6.80
C PRO A 194 -20.98 0.46 -6.67
N ASP A 195 -21.36 1.10 -7.77
CA ASP A 195 -22.54 1.96 -7.83
C ASP A 195 -23.75 1.14 -7.34
N GLY A 196 -24.32 1.50 -6.18
CA GLY A 196 -25.57 0.91 -5.69
C GLY A 196 -25.57 0.24 -4.30
N VAL A 197 -24.68 0.61 -3.37
CA VAL A 197 -24.87 0.22 -1.94
C VAL A 197 -25.13 1.44 -1.07
N ASP A 198 -26.42 1.63 -0.78
CA ASP A 198 -27.08 2.42 0.26
C ASP A 198 -26.70 3.90 0.44
N SER A 199 -27.46 4.75 -0.24
CA SER A 199 -27.86 6.04 0.32
C SER A 199 -28.88 5.79 1.44
N PRO A 200 -28.72 6.35 2.67
CA PRO A 200 -29.64 6.12 3.78
C PRO A 200 -31.01 6.82 3.64
N ARG A 201 -31.43 7.16 2.42
CA ARG A 201 -32.67 7.92 2.14
C ARG A 201 -33.83 7.12 1.53
N SER A 202 -33.72 5.81 1.34
CA SER A 202 -34.82 5.01 0.77
C SER A 202 -35.46 4.03 1.77
N LEU A 203 -35.64 4.46 3.03
CA LEU A 203 -36.35 3.69 4.06
C LEU A 203 -37.60 4.44 4.52
N ILE A 204 -38.38 4.96 3.58
CA ILE A 204 -39.78 5.34 3.79
C ILE A 204 -40.56 4.92 2.55
N LEU A 205 -41.70 4.29 2.80
CA LEU A 205 -42.76 3.90 1.86
C LEU A 205 -42.67 2.49 1.23
N ALA A 206 -42.98 1.48 2.05
CA ALA A 206 -43.83 0.39 1.62
C ALA A 206 -44.91 0.16 2.68
N ARG A 207 -46.00 0.92 2.57
CA ARG A 207 -47.31 0.62 3.17
C ARG A 207 -48.31 0.53 2.03
N ALA A 208 -49.16 -0.50 2.12
CA ALA A 208 -50.47 -0.71 1.49
C ALA A 208 -50.53 -1.30 0.07
N THR A 209 -51.54 -2.17 -0.09
CA THR A 209 -52.03 -2.96 -1.25
C THR A 209 -51.25 -4.27 -1.49
N ASP A 210 -51.81 -5.48 -1.41
CA ASP A 210 -53.18 -6.00 -1.23
C ASP A 210 -53.16 -7.20 -0.25
#